data_AF-A0A1Z9CBT2-F1
#
_entry.id   AF-A0A1Z9CBT2-F1
#
_cell.length_a   1.000
_cell.length_b   1.000
_cell.length_c   1.000
_cell.angle_alpha   90.00
_cell.angle_beta   90.00
_cell.angle_gamma   90.00
#
_symmetry.space_group_name_H-M   'P 1'
#
loop_
_entity.id
_entity.type
_entity.pdbx_description
1 polymer ?
#
loop_
_entity_poly.entity_id
_entity_poly.type
_entity_poly.pdbx_seq_one_letter_code
_entity_poly.pdbx_strand_id
1 'polypeptide(L)'
;MKFQSTTRLAKRLAFIQMDVVLGIALLLLVFIPFSVTSSGELDLTRRQQFHAVALQMIDGEMDVLLAGERQKYAAGEHTITPPGEAVQSLPEGKFVLTVGEKELTLAWTAVKQAKWGRVERVVKMK
;
A
#
# COMPACT_ATOMS: atom_id res chain seq x y z
N MET A 1 -27.65 -16.04 63.28
CA MET A 1 -28.43 -15.76 62.04
C MET A 1 -27.59 -14.88 61.11
N LYS A 2 -26.74 -15.46 60.22
CA LYS A 2 -25.76 -14.72 59.37
C LYS A 2 -25.61 -15.27 57.93
N PHE A 3 -26.57 -16.06 57.44
CA PHE A 3 -26.48 -16.73 56.13
C PHE A 3 -27.14 -15.98 54.96
N GLN A 4 -27.84 -14.86 55.22
CA GLN A 4 -28.59 -14.15 54.17
C GLN A 4 -27.81 -13.01 53.47
N SER A 5 -26.71 -12.53 54.05
CA SER A 5 -25.94 -11.42 53.48
C SER A 5 -24.98 -11.87 52.37
N THR A 6 -24.35 -13.04 52.53
CA THR A 6 -23.38 -13.60 51.57
C THR A 6 -24.02 -13.98 50.24
N THR A 7 -25.25 -14.49 50.26
CA THR A 7 -26.01 -14.86 49.05
C THR A 7 -26.47 -13.64 48.24
N ARG A 8 -26.78 -12.50 48.88
CA ARG A 8 -27.11 -11.25 48.17
C ARG A 8 -25.88 -10.60 47.52
N LEU A 9 -24.74 -10.63 48.21
CA LEU A 9 -23.46 -10.16 47.68
C LEU A 9 -22.99 -11.01 46.50
N ALA A 10 -23.07 -12.34 46.61
CA ALA A 10 -22.73 -13.26 45.53
C ALA A 10 -23.61 -13.03 44.28
N LYS A 11 -24.92 -12.81 44.45
CA LYS A 11 -25.83 -12.47 43.34
C LYS A 11 -25.52 -11.12 42.70
N ARG A 12 -25.17 -10.10 43.49
CA ARG A 12 -24.77 -8.78 42.97
C ARG A 12 -23.44 -8.83 42.21
N LEU A 13 -22.46 -9.59 42.71
CA LEU A 13 -21.17 -9.77 42.03
C LEU A 13 -21.34 -10.53 40.71
N ALA A 14 -22.17 -11.58 40.69
CA ALA A 14 -22.50 -12.30 39.46
C ALA A 14 -23.22 -11.41 38.43
N PHE A 15 -24.10 -10.52 38.89
CA PHE A 15 -24.79 -9.56 38.02
C PHE A 15 -23.81 -8.54 37.40
N ILE A 16 -22.90 -7.99 38.21
CA ILE A 16 -21.85 -7.08 37.72
C ILE A 16 -20.90 -7.80 36.74
N GLN A 17 -20.54 -9.06 37.03
CA GLN A 17 -19.73 -9.86 36.11
C GLN A 17 -20.43 -10.08 34.78
N MET A 18 -21.74 -10.33 34.78
CA MET A 18 -22.53 -10.50 33.55
C MET A 18 -22.58 -9.21 32.73
N ASP A 19 -22.81 -8.06 33.38
CA ASP A 19 -22.84 -6.76 32.70
C ASP A 19 -21.47 -6.37 32.11
N VAL A 20 -20.38 -6.67 32.82
CA VAL A 20 -19.01 -6.43 32.31
C VAL A 20 -18.69 -7.34 31.13
N VAL A 21 -19.06 -8.63 31.21
CA VAL A 21 -18.87 -9.58 30.10
C VAL A 21 -19.68 -9.16 28.88
N LEU A 22 -20.94 -8.74 29.07
CA LEU A 22 -21.80 -8.24 28.00
C LEU A 22 -21.22 -6.96 27.38
N GLY A 23 -20.73 -6.04 28.22
CA GLY A 23 -20.06 -4.82 27.78
C GLY A 23 -18.83 -5.12 26.93
N ILE A 24 -17.95 -6.02 27.38
CA ILE A 24 -16.77 -6.45 26.62
C ILE A 24 -17.16 -7.14 25.31
N ALA A 25 -18.18 -7.99 25.33
CA ALA A 25 -18.66 -8.68 24.14
C ALA A 25 -19.18 -7.70 23.07
N LEU A 26 -19.95 -6.70 23.47
CA LEU A 26 -20.41 -5.63 22.58
C LEU A 26 -19.24 -4.79 22.06
N LEU A 27 -18.26 -4.49 22.92
CA LEU A 27 -17.07 -3.73 22.55
C LEU A 27 -16.25 -4.48 21.50
N LEU A 28 -16.04 -5.79 21.68
CA LEU A 28 -15.38 -6.65 20.69
C LEU A 28 -16.18 -6.73 19.38
N LEU A 29 -17.50 -6.83 19.45
CA LEU A 29 -18.37 -6.92 18.26
C LEU A 29 -18.31 -5.66 17.39
N VAL A 30 -18.06 -4.48 18.00
CA VAL A 30 -17.86 -3.22 17.29
C VAL A 30 -16.41 -3.05 16.82
N PHE A 31 -15.43 -3.33 17.69
CA PHE A 31 -14.02 -3.03 17.40
C PHE A 31 -13.36 -4.01 16.43
N ILE A 32 -13.78 -5.27 16.40
CA ILE A 32 -13.24 -6.27 15.45
C ILE A 32 -13.52 -5.84 14.00
N PRO A 33 -14.77 -5.62 13.54
CA PRO A 33 -15.02 -5.21 12.16
C PRO A 33 -14.42 -3.84 11.84
N PHE A 34 -14.38 -2.92 12.81
CA PHE A 34 -13.73 -1.62 12.64
C PHE A 34 -12.23 -1.74 12.34
N SER A 35 -11.54 -2.65 13.03
CA SER A 35 -10.11 -2.90 12.82
C SER A 35 -9.81 -3.54 11.46
N VAL A 36 -10.67 -4.45 11.01
CA VAL A 36 -10.50 -5.15 9.72
C VAL A 36 -10.80 -4.23 8.53
N THR A 37 -11.86 -3.42 8.60
CA THR A 37 -12.20 -2.46 7.52
C THR A 37 -11.15 -1.35 7.38
N SER A 38 -10.69 -0.77 8.48
CA SER A 38 -9.69 0.30 8.45
C SER A 38 -8.36 -0.14 7.83
N SER A 39 -7.94 -1.38 8.10
CA SER A 39 -6.70 -1.94 7.54
C SER A 39 -6.76 -2.10 6.02
N GLY A 40 -7.92 -2.46 5.47
CA GLY A 40 -8.12 -2.61 4.03
C GLY A 40 -8.13 -1.28 3.28
N GLU A 41 -8.79 -0.26 3.82
CA GLU A 41 -8.88 1.07 3.20
C GLU A 41 -7.51 1.79 3.16
N LEU A 42 -6.70 1.62 4.21
CA LEU A 42 -5.33 2.11 4.24
C LEU A 42 -4.43 1.43 3.21
N ASP A 43 -4.60 0.12 2.99
CA ASP A 43 -3.80 -0.62 2.01
C ASP A 43 -4.17 -0.21 0.56
N LEU A 44 -5.44 0.07 0.28
CA LEU A 44 -5.88 0.58 -1.02
C LEU A 44 -5.39 2.01 -1.28
N THR A 45 -5.52 2.89 -0.28
CA THR A 45 -5.05 4.28 -0.38
C THR A 45 -3.55 4.32 -0.60
N ARG A 46 -2.80 3.49 0.14
CA ARG A 46 -1.36 3.37 0.00
C ARG A 46 -0.95 2.85 -1.38
N ARG A 47 -1.67 1.88 -1.95
CA ARG A 47 -1.44 1.43 -3.34
C ARG A 47 -1.67 2.56 -4.36
N GLN A 48 -2.73 3.35 -4.19
CA GLN A 48 -3.01 4.47 -5.09
C GLN A 48 -1.95 5.57 -4.99
N GLN A 49 -1.48 5.88 -3.79
CA GLN A 49 -0.36 6.80 -3.57
C GLN A 49 0.92 6.31 -4.25
N PHE A 50 1.27 5.03 -4.08
CA PHE A 50 2.43 4.47 -4.76
C PHE A 50 2.29 4.47 -6.28
N HIS A 51 1.11 4.17 -6.79
CA HIS A 51 0.85 4.21 -8.22
C HIS A 51 1.01 5.64 -8.77
N ALA A 52 0.50 6.65 -8.07
CA ALA A 52 0.66 8.05 -8.45
C ALA A 52 2.13 8.49 -8.43
N VAL A 53 2.89 8.12 -7.40
CA VAL A 53 4.33 8.44 -7.30
C VAL A 53 5.13 7.73 -8.40
N ALA A 54 4.86 6.44 -8.63
CA ALA A 54 5.53 5.67 -9.68
C ALA A 54 5.24 6.26 -11.07
N LEU A 55 3.98 6.65 -11.32
CA LEU A 55 3.58 7.29 -12.57
C LEU A 55 4.25 8.66 -12.74
N GLN A 56 4.25 9.51 -11.72
CA GLN A 56 4.91 10.81 -11.77
C GLN A 56 6.41 10.68 -12.03
N MET A 57 7.05 9.67 -11.45
CA MET A 57 8.48 9.42 -11.66
C MET A 57 8.76 8.93 -13.07
N ILE A 58 7.98 7.95 -13.54
CA ILE A 58 8.06 7.45 -14.92
C ILE A 58 7.83 8.61 -15.91
N ASP A 59 6.89 9.50 -15.62
CA ASP A 59 6.59 10.65 -16.46
C ASP A 59 7.73 11.67 -16.52
N GLY A 60 8.33 12.00 -15.36
CA GLY A 60 9.49 12.89 -15.32
C GLY A 60 10.70 12.32 -16.08
N GLU A 61 11.00 11.04 -15.89
CA GLU A 61 12.10 10.37 -16.61
C GLU A 61 11.82 10.25 -18.10
N MET A 62 10.58 9.94 -18.48
CA MET A 62 10.14 9.92 -19.86
C MET A 62 10.37 11.26 -20.56
N ASP A 63 10.07 12.38 -19.89
CA ASP A 63 10.29 13.72 -20.44
C ASP A 63 11.79 14.03 -20.62
N VAL A 64 12.64 13.59 -19.68
CA VAL A 64 14.11 13.71 -19.79
C VAL A 64 14.65 12.88 -20.96
N LEU A 65 14.15 11.64 -21.13
CA LEU A 65 14.52 10.77 -22.25
C LEU A 65 14.08 11.37 -23.59
N LEU A 66 12.87 11.95 -23.66
CA LEU A 66 12.35 12.63 -24.85
C LEU A 66 13.11 13.92 -25.17
N ALA A 67 13.62 14.63 -24.15
CA ALA A 67 14.41 15.85 -24.31
C ALA A 67 15.82 15.62 -24.90
N GLY A 68 16.23 14.36 -25.08
CA GLY A 68 17.46 13.99 -25.79
C GLY A 68 18.33 12.97 -25.06
N GLU A 69 18.04 12.68 -23.79
CA GLU A 69 18.80 11.66 -23.04
C GLU A 69 18.62 10.24 -23.59
N ARG A 70 17.59 9.99 -24.41
CA ARG A 70 17.44 8.74 -25.15
C ARG A 70 18.71 8.35 -25.92
N GLN A 71 19.48 9.30 -26.46
CA GLN A 71 20.69 9.01 -27.24
C GLN A 71 21.78 8.28 -26.44
N LYS A 72 21.72 8.32 -25.11
CA LYS A 72 22.63 7.59 -24.22
C LYS A 72 22.34 6.09 -24.16
N TYR A 73 21.15 5.66 -24.59
CA TYR A 73 20.69 4.27 -24.51
C TYR A 73 20.58 3.65 -25.91
N ALA A 74 21.26 2.54 -26.11
CA ALA A 74 21.11 1.73 -27.32
C ALA A 74 19.73 1.06 -27.37
N ALA A 75 19.30 0.63 -28.56
CA ALA A 75 18.08 -0.17 -28.68
C ALA A 75 18.17 -1.44 -27.81
N GLY A 76 17.10 -1.77 -27.10
CA GLY A 76 17.05 -2.91 -26.16
C GLY A 76 16.51 -2.55 -24.77
N GLU A 77 16.63 -3.50 -23.85
CA GLU A 77 16.25 -3.34 -22.45
C GLU A 77 17.44 -2.85 -21.60
N HIS A 78 17.21 -1.81 -20.81
CA HIS A 78 18.18 -1.23 -19.89
C HIS A 78 17.55 -1.10 -18.51
N THR A 79 18.23 -1.62 -17.48
CA THR A 79 17.84 -1.30 -16.10
C THR A 79 18.40 0.07 -15.76
N ILE A 80 17.52 1.00 -15.40
CA ILE A 80 17.90 2.36 -15.02
C ILE A 80 17.56 2.62 -13.56
N THR A 81 18.25 3.57 -12.95
CA THR A 81 17.90 4.09 -11.62
C THR A 81 17.63 5.58 -11.79
N PRO A 82 16.35 5.98 -11.83
CA PRO A 82 15.96 7.39 -11.91
C PRO A 82 16.60 8.22 -10.78
N PRO A 83 17.23 9.36 -11.08
CA PRO A 83 17.65 10.31 -10.05
C PRO A 83 16.44 11.01 -9.42
N GLY A 84 16.19 10.82 -8.11
CA GLY A 84 15.19 11.61 -7.40
C GLY A 84 14.86 11.11 -5.99
N GLU A 85 14.51 12.03 -5.09
CA GLU A 85 14.10 11.70 -3.71
C GLU A 85 12.83 10.83 -3.67
N ALA A 86 11.96 10.95 -4.69
CA ALA A 86 10.76 10.14 -4.82
C ALA A 86 11.04 8.63 -4.93
N VAL A 87 12.24 8.20 -5.36
CA VAL A 87 12.64 6.78 -5.33
C VAL A 87 12.60 6.22 -3.91
N GLN A 88 12.95 7.02 -2.91
CA GLN A 88 12.95 6.58 -1.49
C GLN A 88 11.53 6.30 -0.98
N SER A 89 10.53 6.93 -1.58
CA SER A 89 9.13 6.71 -1.26
C SER A 89 8.53 5.49 -1.97
N LEU A 90 9.22 4.94 -2.98
CA LEU A 90 8.77 3.74 -3.67
C LEU A 90 9.26 2.48 -2.93
N PRO A 91 8.48 1.38 -2.97
CA PRO A 91 8.96 0.08 -2.55
C PRO A 91 10.22 -0.32 -3.33
N GLU A 92 11.05 -1.21 -2.76
CA GLU A 92 12.17 -1.79 -3.51
C GLU A 92 11.67 -2.41 -4.83
N GLY A 93 12.26 -1.95 -5.93
CA GLY A 93 11.84 -2.27 -7.29
C GLY A 93 12.91 -1.92 -8.30
N LYS A 94 12.67 -2.31 -9.55
CA LYS A 94 13.57 -2.02 -10.68
C LYS A 94 12.82 -1.23 -11.73
N PHE A 95 13.48 -0.21 -12.27
CA PHE A 95 13.02 0.48 -13.47
C PHE A 95 13.70 -0.15 -14.68
N VAL A 96 12.88 -0.53 -15.65
CA VAL A 96 13.29 -1.16 -16.91
C VAL A 96 12.86 -0.26 -18.04
N LEU A 97 13.83 0.28 -18.75
CA LEU A 97 13.67 1.07 -19.95
C LEU A 97 13.83 0.16 -21.16
N THR A 98 12.79 0.02 -21.97
CA THR A 98 12.86 -0.66 -23.26
C THR A 98 12.86 0.38 -24.37
N VAL A 99 13.97 0.49 -25.09
CA VAL A 99 14.13 1.38 -26.23
C VAL A 99 13.88 0.58 -27.52
N GLY A 100 12.69 0.73 -28.10
CA GLY A 100 12.35 0.19 -29.41
C GLY A 100 12.65 1.18 -30.54
N GLU A 101 12.41 0.77 -31.79
CA GLU A 101 12.63 1.64 -32.95
C GLU A 101 11.65 2.83 -32.97
N LYS A 102 10.36 2.56 -32.73
CA LYS A 102 9.27 3.55 -32.78
C LYS A 102 8.58 3.79 -31.44
N GLU A 103 8.98 3.07 -30.41
CA GLU A 103 8.31 3.09 -29.11
C GLU A 103 9.36 3.09 -27.99
N LEU A 104 9.10 3.88 -26.96
CA LEU A 104 9.88 3.95 -25.74
C LEU A 104 8.98 3.51 -24.60
N THR A 105 9.39 2.47 -23.87
CA THR A 105 8.64 1.95 -22.73
C THR A 105 9.46 2.09 -21.48
N LEU A 106 8.92 2.72 -20.44
CA LEU A 106 9.53 2.75 -19.12
C LEU A 106 8.58 2.06 -18.14
N ALA A 107 9.06 0.99 -17.53
CA ALA A 107 8.30 0.19 -16.57
C ALA A 107 9.00 0.12 -15.23
N TRP A 108 8.25 0.33 -14.15
CA TRP A 108 8.68 0.04 -12.79
C TRP A 108 8.03 -1.25 -12.31
N THR A 109 8.85 -2.17 -11.79
CA THR A 109 8.40 -3.44 -11.22
C THR A 109 8.91 -3.59 -9.79
N ALA A 110 8.00 -3.69 -8.83
CA ALA A 110 8.36 -3.99 -7.44
C ALA A 110 8.96 -5.40 -7.32
N VAL A 111 9.96 -5.58 -6.44
CA VAL A 111 10.54 -6.90 -6.13
C VAL A 111 9.46 -7.84 -5.56
N LYS A 112 8.54 -7.28 -4.77
CA LYS A 112 7.35 -7.99 -4.27
C LYS A 112 6.12 -7.65 -5.12
N GLN A 113 6.04 -8.25 -6.31
CA GLN A 113 4.95 -8.05 -7.28
C GLN A 113 3.56 -8.29 -6.67
N ALA A 114 3.42 -9.27 -5.76
CA ALA A 114 2.14 -9.67 -5.18
C ALA A 114 1.40 -8.58 -4.38
N LYS A 115 2.09 -7.51 -3.94
CA LYS A 115 1.46 -6.40 -3.20
C LYS A 115 1.27 -5.11 -3.99
N TRP A 116 2.13 -4.84 -4.98
CA TRP A 116 2.26 -3.49 -5.55
C TRP A 116 2.10 -3.43 -7.08
N GLY A 117 2.17 -4.57 -7.79
CA GLY A 117 1.98 -4.62 -9.25
C GLY A 117 3.15 -4.04 -10.06
N ARG A 118 2.92 -3.90 -11.37
CA ARG A 118 3.82 -3.29 -12.36
C ARG A 118 3.16 -2.01 -12.86
N VAL A 119 3.92 -0.92 -12.91
CA VAL A 119 3.48 0.36 -13.47
C VAL A 119 4.31 0.62 -14.71
N GLU A 120 3.68 0.86 -15.86
CA GLU A 120 4.40 1.08 -17.11
C GLU A 120 3.79 2.21 -17.91
N ARG A 121 4.64 2.92 -18.64
CA ARG A 121 4.24 3.91 -19.62
C ARG A 121 4.95 3.63 -20.95
N VAL A 122 4.17 3.73 -22.02
CA VAL A 122 4.63 3.56 -23.40
C VAL A 122 4.39 4.85 -24.15
N VAL A 123 5.41 5.34 -24.86
CA VAL A 123 5.28 6.48 -25.76
C VAL A 123 5.74 6.10 -27.15
N LYS A 124 4.89 6.42 -28.13
CA LYS A 124 5.20 6.30 -29.54
C LYS A 124 5.98 7.53 -30.00
N MET A 125 7.17 7.30 -30.53
CA MET A 125 8.01 8.34 -31.10
C MET A 125 7.50 8.64 -32.52
N LYS A 126 7.34 9.91 -32.87
CA LYS A 126 6.97 10.35 -34.22
C LYS A 126 8.15 10.31 -35.19
#